data_AF-A0A2V7KZ74-F1
#
_entry.id   AF-A0A2V7KZ74-F1
#
_cell.length_a   1.000
_cell.length_b   1.000
_cell.length_c   1.000
_cell.angle_alpha   90.00
_cell.angle_beta   90.00
_cell.angle_gamma   90.00
#
_symmetry.space_group_name_H-M   'P 1'
#
loop_
_entity.id
_entity.type
_entity.pdbx_description
1 polymer ?
#
loop_
_entity_poly.entity_id
_entity_poly.type
_entity_poly.pdbx_seq_one_letter_code
_entity_poly.pdbx_strand_id
1 'polypeptide(L)'
;MIGPMIRPTMLTAFALLVALQAPAHLSGNWQAKAGDEVRHIMVRSDSSAQFGKDVARWRVVGDSLWITLGDGVWQIYGMKLAGDKLTISGGDLEKPVTLRRVGAATARPDTVTIPDPPAPTQRAW
;
A
#
# COMPACT_ATOMS: atom_id res chain seq x y z
N MET A 1 -55.72 39.85 9.04
CA MET A 1 -56.03 38.40 8.93
C MET A 1 -55.67 37.93 7.53
N ILE A 2 -55.36 36.64 7.36
CA ILE A 2 -54.95 35.90 6.14
C ILE A 2 -53.43 35.59 6.11
N GLY A 3 -53.07 34.37 6.52
CA GLY A 3 -51.82 33.68 6.10
C GLY A 3 -51.98 33.05 4.71
N PRO A 4 -50.92 32.50 4.09
CA PRO A 4 -50.38 31.22 4.54
C PRO A 4 -48.84 31.03 4.47
N MET A 5 -48.37 30.17 5.36
CA MET A 5 -47.37 29.09 5.21
C MET A 5 -46.91 28.81 3.77
N ILE A 6 -45.59 28.67 3.51
CA ILE A 6 -44.88 27.45 3.03
C ILE A 6 -43.36 27.70 3.16
N ARG A 7 -42.67 26.91 4.01
CA ARG A 7 -41.23 26.67 3.90
C ARG A 7 -41.02 25.44 3.01
N PRO A 8 -39.99 25.44 2.16
CA PRO A 8 -39.10 24.30 2.19
C PRO A 8 -37.64 24.74 2.23
N THR A 9 -36.98 24.30 3.30
CA THR A 9 -35.54 24.20 3.43
C THR A 9 -34.99 23.33 2.28
N MET A 10 -34.18 23.89 1.39
CA MET A 10 -33.34 23.11 0.49
C MET A 10 -31.90 23.20 1.01
N LEU A 11 -31.58 22.30 1.95
CA LEU A 11 -30.19 21.96 2.26
C LEU A 11 -29.65 21.15 1.08
N THR A 12 -28.98 21.83 0.17
CA THR A 12 -28.18 21.18 -0.87
C THR A 12 -27.06 20.42 -0.18
N ALA A 13 -27.24 19.11 -0.02
CA ALA A 13 -26.19 18.22 0.43
C ALA A 13 -25.11 18.15 -0.66
N PHE A 14 -24.00 18.87 -0.45
CA PHE A 14 -22.77 18.63 -1.18
C PHE A 14 -22.24 17.27 -0.74
N ALA A 15 -22.52 16.23 -1.52
CA ALA A 15 -21.85 14.95 -1.36
C ALA A 15 -20.38 15.14 -1.73
N LEU A 16 -19.54 15.34 -0.73
CA LEU A 16 -18.10 15.16 -0.82
C LEU A 16 -17.84 13.70 -1.18
N LEU A 17 -17.73 13.39 -2.46
CA LEU A 17 -16.95 12.25 -2.93
C LEU A 17 -15.49 12.56 -2.60
N VAL A 18 -15.09 12.32 -1.36
CA VAL A 18 -13.69 12.08 -1.06
C VAL A 18 -13.38 10.77 -1.79
N ALA A 19 -12.84 10.89 -3.00
CA ALA A 19 -12.11 9.79 -3.59
C ALA A 19 -11.06 9.41 -2.54
N LEU A 20 -11.24 8.25 -1.90
CA LEU A 20 -10.16 7.61 -1.18
C LEU A 20 -9.03 7.50 -2.21
N GLN A 21 -8.07 8.42 -2.15
CA GLN A 21 -6.80 8.27 -2.84
C GLN A 21 -6.06 7.17 -2.09
N ALA A 22 -6.54 5.95 -2.30
CA ALA A 22 -6.08 4.78 -1.62
C ALA A 22 -4.63 4.55 -2.03
N PRO A 23 -3.85 3.85 -1.20
CA PRO A 23 -2.61 3.20 -1.60
C PRO A 23 -2.83 2.08 -2.66
N ALA A 24 -4.01 2.06 -3.31
CA ALA A 24 -4.42 1.20 -4.41
C ALA A 24 -3.43 1.21 -5.58
N HIS A 25 -2.66 2.29 -5.77
CA HIS A 25 -1.63 2.33 -6.81
C HIS A 25 -0.53 1.29 -6.59
N LEU A 26 -0.18 0.94 -5.34
CA LEU A 26 0.85 -0.06 -5.09
C LEU A 26 0.31 -1.50 -5.15
N SER A 27 -0.97 -1.71 -4.90
CA SER A 27 -1.58 -3.05 -4.83
C SER A 27 -1.50 -3.79 -6.18
N GLY A 28 -0.97 -5.00 -6.19
CA GLY A 28 -0.81 -5.80 -7.40
C GLY A 28 0.02 -7.06 -7.19
N ASN A 29 0.03 -7.92 -8.20
CA ASN A 29 1.03 -8.98 -8.33
C ASN A 29 2.24 -8.40 -9.06
N TRP A 30 3.38 -8.36 -8.39
CA TRP A 30 4.62 -7.79 -8.87
C TRP A 30 5.65 -8.88 -9.13
N GLN A 31 6.48 -8.70 -10.14
CA GLN A 31 7.64 -9.53 -10.42
C GLN A 31 8.91 -8.74 -10.18
N ALA A 32 9.80 -9.29 -9.35
CA ALA A 32 11.18 -8.83 -9.19
C ALA A 32 12.11 -9.83 -9.89
N LYS A 33 13.09 -9.33 -10.63
CA LYS A 33 14.19 -10.16 -11.18
C LYS A 33 15.36 -10.14 -10.21
N ALA A 34 15.83 -11.31 -9.80
CA ALA A 34 17.01 -11.50 -8.96
C ALA A 34 17.95 -12.48 -9.67
N GLY A 35 18.85 -11.96 -10.52
CA GLY A 35 19.61 -12.81 -11.44
C GLY A 35 18.69 -13.52 -12.43
N ASP A 36 18.81 -14.85 -12.50
CA ASP A 36 17.96 -15.71 -13.35
C ASP A 36 16.61 -16.07 -12.70
N GLU A 37 16.41 -15.71 -11.43
CA GLU A 37 15.18 -16.00 -10.69
C GLU A 37 14.15 -14.86 -10.85
N VAL A 38 12.89 -15.22 -11.13
CA VAL A 38 11.76 -14.30 -11.09
C VAL A 38 10.95 -14.58 -9.83
N ARG A 39 10.87 -13.59 -8.93
CA ARG A 39 10.06 -13.69 -7.70
C ARG A 39 8.77 -12.93 -7.85
N HIS A 40 7.68 -13.59 -7.46
CA HIS A 40 6.36 -12.95 -7.36
C HIS A 40 6.15 -12.38 -5.97
N ILE A 41 5.67 -11.13 -5.94
CA ILE A 41 5.40 -10.36 -4.73
C ILE A 41 3.95 -9.89 -4.83
N MET A 42 3.09 -10.45 -3.99
CA MET A 42 1.69 -10.10 -3.90
C MET A 42 1.54 -8.94 -2.92
N VAL A 43 1.27 -7.73 -3.42
CA VAL A 43 1.03 -6.54 -2.59
C VAL A 43 -0.47 -6.27 -2.55
N ARG A 44 -1.06 -6.29 -1.36
CA ARG A 44 -2.52 -6.19 -1.16
C ARG A 44 -2.90 -4.91 -0.43
N SER A 45 -4.10 -4.41 -0.71
CA SER A 45 -4.60 -3.11 -0.20
C SER A 45 -4.85 -3.07 1.31
N ASP A 46 -4.81 -4.21 1.99
CA ASP A 46 -4.93 -4.35 3.43
C ASP A 46 -3.59 -4.23 4.18
N SER A 47 -2.60 -3.59 3.55
CA SER A 47 -1.24 -3.44 4.07
C SER A 47 -0.47 -4.75 4.26
N SER A 48 -0.88 -5.85 3.63
CA SER A 48 -0.07 -7.07 3.55
C SER A 48 0.68 -7.18 2.22
N ALA A 49 1.90 -7.67 2.28
CA ALA A 49 2.66 -8.12 1.12
C ALA A 49 3.14 -9.56 1.35
N GLN A 50 3.20 -10.37 0.30
CA GLN A 50 3.63 -11.76 0.41
C GLN A 50 4.61 -12.09 -0.70
N PHE A 51 5.74 -12.70 -0.35
CA PHE A 51 6.77 -13.15 -1.27
C PHE A 51 7.15 -14.59 -0.90
N GLY A 52 6.87 -15.53 -1.79
CA GLY A 52 6.92 -16.95 -1.43
C GLY A 52 6.03 -17.25 -0.22
N LYS A 53 6.64 -17.76 0.85
CA LYS A 53 5.96 -18.09 2.12
C LYS A 53 5.92 -16.93 3.13
N ASP A 54 6.74 -15.91 2.92
CA ASP A 54 6.95 -14.84 3.90
C ASP A 54 5.91 -13.74 3.70
N VAL A 55 5.46 -13.17 4.82
CA VAL A 55 4.42 -12.15 4.85
C VAL A 55 4.99 -10.92 5.52
N ALA A 56 4.87 -9.79 4.85
CA ALA A 56 5.25 -8.49 5.36
C ALA A 56 4.03 -7.62 5.62
N ARG A 57 4.18 -6.67 6.53
CA ARG A 57 3.33 -5.48 6.57
C ARG A 57 4.00 -4.35 5.82
N TRP A 58 3.22 -3.56 5.10
CA TRP A 58 3.71 -2.39 4.39
C TRP A 58 2.84 -1.14 4.57
N ARG A 59 3.47 0.02 4.38
CA ARG A 59 2.80 1.32 4.24
C ARG A 59 3.61 2.25 3.34
N VAL A 60 2.94 3.18 2.69
CA VAL A 60 3.59 4.25 1.91
C VAL A 60 3.57 5.53 2.74
N VAL A 61 4.72 6.22 2.83
CA VAL A 61 4.90 7.48 3.55
C VAL A 61 5.68 8.44 2.67
N GLY A 62 4.99 9.41 2.07
CA GLY A 62 5.59 10.24 1.01
C GLY A 62 6.10 9.37 -0.14
N ASP A 63 7.35 9.58 -0.53
CA ASP A 63 8.03 8.77 -1.56
C ASP A 63 8.78 7.55 -0.98
N SER A 64 8.38 7.08 0.21
CA SER A 64 9.01 5.92 0.86
C SER A 64 8.03 4.76 1.05
N LEU A 65 8.52 3.55 0.80
CA LEU A 65 7.86 2.30 1.13
C LEU A 65 8.48 1.74 2.42
N TRP A 66 7.66 1.59 3.45
CA TRP A 66 8.09 1.01 4.71
C TRP A 66 7.59 -0.42 4.80
N ILE A 67 8.46 -1.34 5.17
CA ILE A 67 8.19 -2.78 5.22
C ILE A 67 8.67 -3.32 6.57
N THR A 68 7.93 -4.25 7.15
CA THR A 68 8.41 -5.07 8.27
C THR A 68 8.02 -6.53 8.04
N LEU A 69 8.84 -7.44 8.53
CA LEU A 69 8.54 -8.88 8.59
C LEU A 69 8.04 -9.33 9.97
N GLY A 70 7.77 -8.38 10.88
CA GLY A 70 7.35 -8.68 12.26
C GLY A 70 8.49 -8.75 13.27
N ASP A 71 9.68 -8.26 12.89
CA ASP A 71 10.85 -8.09 13.76
C ASP A 71 10.75 -6.86 14.69
N GLY A 72 9.64 -6.13 14.62
CA GLY A 72 9.40 -4.93 15.42
C GLY A 72 10.10 -3.68 14.89
N VAL A 73 10.64 -3.68 13.66
CA VAL A 73 11.29 -2.53 13.05
C VAL A 73 10.75 -2.27 11.64
N TRP A 74 10.63 -0.99 11.27
CA TRP A 74 10.40 -0.61 9.88
C TRP A 74 11.71 -0.55 9.11
N GLN A 75 11.81 -1.34 8.04
CA GLN A 75 12.76 -1.15 6.95
C GLN A 75 12.20 -0.12 5.98
N ILE A 76 13.00 0.90 5.65
CA ILE A 76 12.55 2.06 4.86
C ILE A 76 13.27 2.07 3.52
N TYR A 77 12.49 2.04 2.45
CA TYR A 77 12.96 2.13 1.08
C TYR A 77 12.43 3.40 0.43
N GLY A 78 13.26 4.06 -0.37
CA GLY A 78 12.75 5.03 -1.35
C GLY A 78 11.96 4.28 -2.43
N MET A 79 10.87 4.88 -2.92
CA MET A 79 10.05 4.30 -3.98
C MET A 79 9.75 5.29 -5.11
N LYS A 80 9.71 4.77 -6.34
CA LYS A 80 9.17 5.47 -7.52
C LYS A 80 8.21 4.55 -8.24
N LEU A 81 6.95 4.98 -8.35
CA LEU A 81 5.89 4.21 -9.00
C LEU A 81 5.47 4.90 -10.30
N ALA A 82 5.58 4.19 -11.42
CA ALA A 82 5.19 4.65 -12.75
C ALA A 82 4.39 3.54 -13.45
N GLY A 83 3.06 3.59 -13.33
CA GLY A 83 2.16 2.61 -13.93
C GLY A 83 2.38 1.18 -13.44
N ASP A 84 2.87 0.31 -14.33
CA ASP A 84 3.22 -1.09 -14.06
C ASP A 84 4.67 -1.27 -13.60
N LYS A 85 5.42 -0.20 -13.39
CA LYS A 85 6.83 -0.24 -12.94
C LYS A 85 6.98 0.39 -11.56
N LEU A 86 7.57 -0.35 -10.63
CA LEU A 86 7.95 0.12 -9.30
C LEU A 86 9.46 0.00 -9.15
N THR A 87 10.12 1.09 -8.82
CA THR A 87 11.54 1.06 -8.42
C THR A 87 11.64 1.31 -6.93
N ILE A 88 12.34 0.44 -6.20
CA ILE A 88 12.69 0.61 -4.79
C ILE A 88 14.21 0.78 -4.66
N SER A 89 14.66 1.54 -3.66
CA SER A 89 16.08 1.87 -3.46
C SER A 89 16.40 2.19 -2.00
N GLY A 90 17.67 2.07 -1.61
CA GLY A 90 18.12 2.31 -0.24
C GLY A 90 17.77 1.16 0.70
N GLY A 91 17.73 1.44 2.01
CA GLY A 91 17.56 0.40 3.02
C GLY A 91 18.72 -0.60 2.96
N ASP A 92 18.39 -1.89 2.91
CA ASP A 92 19.34 -2.99 2.78
C ASP A 92 19.70 -3.35 1.32
N LEU A 93 19.24 -2.57 0.33
CA LEU A 93 19.53 -2.83 -1.08
C LEU A 93 20.86 -2.21 -1.50
N GLU A 94 21.80 -3.02 -1.99
CA GLU A 94 23.06 -2.54 -2.60
C GLU A 94 22.82 -1.64 -3.82
N LYS A 95 21.76 -1.91 -4.58
CA LYS A 95 21.38 -1.19 -5.81
C LYS A 95 19.86 -1.17 -5.96
N PRO A 96 19.30 -0.12 -6.62
CA PRO A 96 17.86 -0.06 -6.84
C PRO A 96 17.32 -1.29 -7.54
N VAL A 97 16.16 -1.78 -7.09
CA VAL A 97 15.46 -2.92 -7.68
C VAL A 97 14.21 -2.41 -8.40
N THR A 98 14.00 -2.88 -9.62
CA THR A 98 12.78 -2.59 -10.39
C THR A 98 11.89 -3.83 -10.44
N LEU A 99 10.64 -3.65 -10.02
CA LEU A 99 9.57 -4.60 -10.11
C LEU A 99 8.62 -4.23 -11.25
N ARG A 100 8.04 -5.24 -11.88
CA ARG A 100 6.99 -5.09 -12.89
C ARG A 100 5.67 -5.67 -12.40
N ARG A 101 4.58 -4.92 -12.50
CA ARG A 101 3.24 -5.39 -12.19
C ARG A 101 2.76 -6.29 -13.32
N VAL A 102 2.36 -7.50 -12.97
CA VAL A 102 1.89 -8.51 -13.93
C VAL A 102 0.43 -8.88 -13.73
N GLY A 103 -0.23 -8.33 -12.72
CA GLY A 103 -1.66 -8.52 -12.51
C GLY A 103 -2.20 -7.79 -11.29
N ALA A 104 -3.50 -7.93 -11.09
CA ALA A 104 -4.17 -7.45 -9.88
C ALA A 104 -3.73 -8.25 -8.64
N ALA A 105 -3.90 -7.64 -7.47
CA ALA A 105 -3.71 -8.33 -6.21
C ALA A 105 -4.83 -9.36 -6.01
N THR A 106 -4.48 -10.54 -5.50
CA THR A 106 -5.46 -11.51 -4.99
C THR A 106 -5.69 -11.27 -3.51
N ALA A 107 -6.88 -11.61 -3.00
CA ALA A 107 -7.19 -11.52 -1.58
C ALA A 107 -6.20 -12.36 -0.75
N ARG A 108 -5.89 -11.90 0.47
CA ARG A 108 -5.09 -12.70 1.40
C ARG A 108 -5.98 -13.83 1.93
N PRO A 109 -5.49 -15.08 1.98
CA PRO A 109 -6.19 -16.12 2.72
C PRO A 109 -6.30 -15.74 4.21
N ASP A 110 -7.44 -16.01 4.84
CA ASP A 110 -7.68 -15.64 6.24
C ASP A 110 -6.73 -16.35 7.23
N THR A 111 -6.13 -17.46 6.80
CA THR A 111 -5.13 -18.22 7.56
C THR A 111 -3.76 -17.55 7.62
N VAL A 112 -3.54 -16.50 6.83
CA VAL A 112 -2.26 -15.79 6.75
C VAL A 112 -2.32 -14.55 7.64
N THR A 113 -1.58 -14.57 8.73
CA THR A 113 -1.48 -13.45 9.67
C THR A 113 -0.57 -12.35 9.10
N ILE A 114 -1.01 -11.10 9.17
CA ILE A 114 -0.15 -9.95 8.86
C ILE A 114 0.68 -9.59 10.10
N PRO A 115 2.00 -9.40 10.01
CA PRO A 115 2.81 -9.00 11.15
C PRO A 115 2.36 -7.67 11.77
N ASP A 116 2.44 -7.53 13.10
CA ASP A 116 2.09 -6.30 13.82
C ASP A 116 2.92 -5.09 13.38
N PRO A 117 2.38 -3.84 13.43
CA PRO A 117 3.12 -2.68 12.99
C PRO A 117 4.13 -2.30 14.08
N PRO A 118 5.40 -2.02 13.72
CA PRO A 118 6.37 -1.47 14.66
C PRO A 118 5.85 -0.21 15.36
N ALA A 119 6.30 0.00 16.59
CA ALA A 119 6.00 1.21 17.33
C ALA A 119 6.44 2.46 16.51
N PRO A 120 5.73 3.59 16.58
CA PRO A 120 6.01 4.78 15.76
C PRO A 120 7.45 5.32 15.87
N THR A 121 8.11 5.04 16.99
CA THR A 121 9.47 5.48 17.34
C THR A 121 10.59 4.58 16.79
N GLN A 122 10.27 3.41 16.23
CA GLN A 122 11.24 2.39 15.88
C GLN A 122 11.40 2.27 14.35
N ARG A 123 12.56 2.69 13.83
CA ARG A 123 12.91 2.68 12.40
C ARG A 123 14.36 2.22 12.24
N ALA A 124 14.64 1.35 11.27
CA ALA A 124 16.00 1.09 10.80
C ALA A 124 16.41 2.21 9.83
N TRP A 125 17.65 2.68 9.94
CA TRP A 125 18.21 3.79 9.15
C TRP A 125 19.03 3.24 7.99
#